data_AF-A0A2C6LGJ3-F1
#
_entry.id   AF-A0A2C6LGJ3-F1
#
_cell.length_a   1.000
_cell.length_b   1.000
_cell.length_c   1.000
_cell.angle_alpha   90.00
_cell.angle_beta   90.00
_cell.angle_gamma   90.00
#
_symmetry.space_group_name_H-M   'P 1'
#
loop_
_entity.id
_entity.type
_entity.pdbx_description
1 polymer ?
#
loop_
_entity_poly.entity_id
_entity_poly.type
_entity_poly.pdbx_seq_one_letter_code
_entity_poly.pdbx_strand_id
1 'polypeptide(L)'
;IQHYYPTISRALHPLIPATIGDCTSTEPEPPPKPCKGNDILYHYRNFYYEATARWITGVNTTEIDSIHLERQILSYQEDEDGGGRSEGGRNQRVKVIAEVNGTVAELNLSLRIGQCLFPNSWWSPACDTLWDNTTSCCGRNITFSSQIQAVCTDQLPAGGSLYRRKKKQQEVRESNTEKAGTAEDEEDERDHEEKEEEEELKKTEKKKKKRRGMIPNYLSNLNVTDFRISPLTINESVVGLFNVTVADITSSVEARLKEHMQTFLLPETRLIPWNEEDEGEEELLSIQDLLNRLIAVNAPDGFRCISNSTESSYSSS
;
A
#
# COMPACT_ATOMS: atom_id res chain seq x y z
N ILE A 1 6.11 11.00 10.57
CA ILE A 1 5.69 10.55 9.21
C ILE A 1 5.78 11.68 8.19
N GLN A 2 5.31 12.90 8.48
CA GLN A 2 5.43 14.06 7.58
C GLN A 2 6.86 14.26 7.01
N HIS A 3 7.91 14.00 7.79
CA HIS A 3 9.30 14.12 7.32
C HIS A 3 9.69 13.13 6.20
N TYR A 4 9.04 11.97 6.12
CA TYR A 4 9.33 10.93 5.11
C TYR A 4 8.41 11.01 3.90
N TYR A 5 7.49 11.99 3.90
CA TYR A 5 6.54 12.16 2.83
C TYR A 5 7.20 12.25 1.44
N PRO A 6 8.26 13.07 1.23
CA PRO A 6 8.93 13.13 -0.07
C PRO A 6 9.58 11.80 -0.49
N THR A 7 10.12 11.04 0.47
CA THR A 7 10.75 9.74 0.21
C THR A 7 9.71 8.69 -0.19
N ILE A 8 8.57 8.63 0.53
CA ILE A 8 7.46 7.72 0.22
C ILE A 8 6.89 8.06 -1.15
N SER A 9 6.62 9.35 -1.41
CA SER A 9 6.10 9.82 -2.71
C SER A 9 7.05 9.43 -3.86
N ARG A 10 8.36 9.68 -3.71
CA ARG A 10 9.37 9.30 -4.72
C ARG A 10 9.45 7.80 -4.93
N ALA A 11 9.35 6.99 -3.87
CA ALA A 11 9.40 5.54 -3.96
C ALA A 11 8.14 4.94 -4.63
N LEU A 12 6.98 5.54 -4.39
CA LEU A 12 5.71 5.08 -4.95
C LEU A 12 5.49 5.55 -6.39
N HIS A 13 6.00 6.72 -6.78
CA HIS A 13 5.72 7.33 -8.08
C HIS A 13 6.02 6.41 -9.29
N PRO A 14 7.15 5.67 -9.36
CA PRO A 14 7.42 4.71 -10.45
C PRO A 14 6.45 3.53 -10.50
N LEU A 15 5.78 3.26 -9.38
CA LEU A 15 4.84 2.16 -9.26
C LEU A 15 3.45 2.56 -9.79
N ILE A 16 3.10 3.84 -9.82
CA ILE A 16 1.80 4.30 -10.29
C ILE A 16 1.74 4.22 -11.82
N PRO A 17 0.76 3.51 -12.42
CA PRO A 17 0.65 3.43 -13.87
C PRO A 17 0.28 4.79 -14.44
N ALA A 18 0.69 5.05 -15.68
CA ALA A 18 0.19 6.22 -16.40
C ALA A 18 -1.31 6.09 -16.69
N THR A 19 -1.75 4.87 -17.02
CA THR A 19 -3.10 4.60 -17.53
C THR A 19 -3.72 3.37 -16.85
N ILE A 20 -5.03 3.42 -16.60
CA ILE A 20 -5.83 2.27 -16.14
C ILE A 20 -7.06 2.06 -17.03
N GLY A 21 -7.51 0.81 -17.16
CA GLY A 21 -8.68 0.43 -17.97
C GLY A 21 -8.33 -0.63 -19.00
N ASP A 22 -8.86 -0.52 -20.22
CA ASP A 22 -8.57 -1.44 -21.31
C ASP A 22 -7.22 -1.10 -21.96
N CYS A 23 -6.15 -1.76 -21.51
CA CYS A 23 -4.81 -1.59 -22.06
C CYS A 23 -4.59 -2.30 -23.41
N THR A 24 -5.59 -3.05 -23.89
CA THR A 24 -5.54 -3.73 -25.18
C THR A 24 -6.19 -2.92 -26.30
N SER A 25 -6.85 -1.82 -25.94
CA SER A 25 -7.44 -0.89 -26.87
C SER A 25 -6.40 -0.29 -27.82
N THR A 26 -6.74 -0.25 -29.11
CA THR A 26 -5.92 0.35 -30.17
C THR A 26 -6.55 1.59 -30.79
N GLU A 27 -7.80 1.91 -30.41
CA GLU A 27 -8.59 2.97 -31.00
C GLU A 27 -9.12 3.95 -29.93
N PRO A 28 -9.17 5.26 -30.22
CA PRO A 28 -8.65 5.90 -31.44
C PRO A 28 -7.12 6.01 -31.42
N GLU A 29 -6.52 5.86 -30.24
CA GLU A 29 -5.07 5.76 -30.01
C GLU A 29 -4.80 4.74 -28.89
N PRO A 30 -3.64 4.07 -28.87
CA PRO A 30 -3.30 3.14 -27.81
C PRO A 30 -3.05 3.87 -26.47
N PRO A 31 -3.39 3.25 -25.33
CA PRO A 31 -3.22 3.85 -24.02
C PRO A 31 -1.75 4.11 -23.68
N PRO A 32 -1.41 5.27 -23.07
CA PRO A 32 -0.05 5.57 -22.63
C PRO A 32 0.47 4.52 -21.62
N LYS A 33 1.74 4.14 -21.77
CA LYS A 33 2.42 3.18 -20.87
C LYS A 33 3.10 3.89 -19.70
N PRO A 34 3.26 3.24 -18.52
CA PRO A 34 2.76 1.90 -18.18
C PRO A 34 1.23 1.90 -18.00
N CYS A 35 0.55 0.92 -18.61
CA CYS A 35 -0.90 0.75 -18.53
C CYS A 35 -1.26 -0.49 -17.70
N LYS A 36 -2.32 -0.41 -16.90
CA LYS A 36 -2.82 -1.55 -16.10
C LYS A 36 -4.32 -1.81 -16.29
N GLY A 37 -4.66 -3.06 -16.62
CA GLY A 37 -6.03 -3.55 -16.79
C GLY A 37 -6.27 -4.07 -18.21
N ASN A 38 -7.35 -4.83 -18.40
CA ASN A 38 -7.74 -5.38 -19.71
C ASN A 38 -9.22 -5.14 -20.02
N ASP A 39 -9.95 -4.46 -19.14
CA ASP A 39 -11.40 -4.29 -19.22
C ASP A 39 -11.71 -2.80 -19.35
N ILE A 40 -12.73 -2.49 -20.13
CA ILE A 40 -13.26 -1.12 -20.25
C ILE A 40 -13.69 -0.58 -18.88
N LEU A 41 -13.51 0.72 -18.66
CA LEU A 41 -13.86 1.37 -17.40
C LEU A 41 -15.38 1.49 -17.23
N TYR A 42 -16.07 1.85 -18.30
CA TYR A 42 -17.49 2.13 -18.26
C TYR A 42 -18.13 1.82 -19.61
N HIS A 43 -19.33 1.25 -19.57
CA HIS A 43 -20.15 1.04 -20.73
C HIS A 43 -21.61 1.28 -20.38
N TYR A 44 -22.26 2.12 -21.16
CA TYR A 44 -23.68 2.38 -21.07
C TYR A 44 -24.27 2.40 -22.47
N ARG A 45 -25.44 1.78 -22.62
CA ARG A 45 -26.16 1.76 -23.88
C ARG A 45 -27.64 1.89 -23.62
N ASN A 46 -28.29 2.75 -24.38
CA ASN A 46 -29.75 2.82 -24.47
C ASN A 46 -30.19 2.84 -25.94
N PHE A 47 -31.46 3.14 -26.18
CA PHE A 47 -32.03 3.17 -27.53
C PHE A 47 -31.45 4.29 -28.42
N TYR A 48 -30.95 5.37 -27.82
CA TYR A 48 -30.52 6.57 -28.51
C TYR A 48 -29.01 6.62 -28.72
N TYR A 49 -28.24 6.19 -27.72
CA TYR A 49 -26.79 6.28 -27.74
C TYR A 49 -26.10 5.16 -26.94
N GLU A 50 -24.82 5.01 -27.21
CA GLU A 50 -23.87 4.14 -26.53
C GLU A 50 -22.69 5.00 -26.06
N ALA A 51 -22.26 4.86 -24.82
CA ALA A 51 -21.09 5.53 -24.26
C ALA A 51 -20.14 4.48 -23.68
N THR A 52 -18.92 4.43 -24.18
CA THR A 52 -17.89 3.47 -23.75
C THR A 52 -16.62 4.20 -23.36
N ALA A 53 -16.31 4.22 -22.07
CA ALA A 53 -15.03 4.71 -21.57
C ALA A 53 -14.04 3.55 -21.50
N ARG A 54 -12.99 3.60 -22.32
CA ARG A 54 -12.04 2.50 -22.48
C ARG A 54 -11.00 2.51 -21.38
N TRP A 55 -10.31 3.64 -21.21
CA TRP A 55 -9.23 3.82 -20.26
C TRP A 55 -9.13 5.29 -19.85
N ILE A 56 -8.45 5.54 -18.73
CA ILE A 56 -8.16 6.87 -18.19
C ILE A 56 -6.66 6.98 -17.92
N THR A 57 -6.06 8.09 -18.35
CA THR A 57 -4.63 8.38 -18.22
C THR A 57 -4.37 9.62 -17.37
N GLY A 58 -3.12 9.79 -16.94
CA GLY A 58 -2.70 10.84 -16.01
C GLY A 58 -2.67 10.38 -14.55
N VAL A 59 -2.94 9.10 -14.27
CA VAL A 59 -2.93 8.53 -12.91
C VAL A 59 -1.53 8.65 -12.28
N ASN A 60 -0.47 8.58 -13.08
CA ASN A 60 0.90 8.80 -12.61
C ASN A 60 1.16 10.24 -12.12
N THR A 61 0.32 11.21 -12.47
CA THR A 61 0.41 12.60 -11.95
C THR A 61 -0.20 12.76 -10.55
N THR A 62 -0.42 11.65 -9.85
CA THR A 62 -0.89 11.62 -8.48
C THR A 62 0.16 12.19 -7.54
N GLU A 63 -0.22 13.21 -6.78
CA GLU A 63 0.50 13.75 -5.66
C GLU A 63 -0.28 13.48 -4.39
N ILE A 64 0.37 12.99 -3.35
CA ILE A 64 -0.26 12.80 -2.04
C ILE A 64 -0.14 14.14 -1.28
N ASP A 65 -1.19 14.61 -0.63
CA ASP A 65 -1.15 15.86 0.11
C ASP A 65 -0.94 15.61 1.61
N SER A 66 -1.63 14.60 2.13
CA SER A 66 -1.54 14.24 3.54
C SER A 66 -1.75 12.76 3.78
N ILE A 67 -1.17 12.29 4.88
CA ILE A 67 -1.39 10.96 5.44
C ILE A 67 -1.69 11.14 6.92
N HIS A 68 -2.92 10.80 7.32
CA HIS A 68 -3.38 10.82 8.70
C HIS A 68 -3.46 9.39 9.21
N LEU A 69 -2.87 9.12 10.38
CA LEU A 69 -2.98 7.82 11.03
C LEU A 69 -3.92 7.93 12.23
N GLU A 70 -4.96 7.10 12.22
CA GLU A 70 -5.86 6.91 13.34
C GLU A 70 -5.73 5.49 13.89
N ARG A 71 -5.75 5.38 15.20
CA ARG A 71 -5.77 4.09 15.90
C ARG A 71 -7.20 3.78 16.30
N GLN A 72 -7.71 2.65 15.84
CA GLN A 72 -9.02 2.15 16.22
C GLN A 72 -8.88 0.87 17.07
N ILE A 73 -9.40 0.93 18.30
CA ILE A 73 -9.47 -0.22 19.19
C ILE A 73 -10.73 -0.99 18.86
N LEU A 74 -10.61 -2.23 18.36
CA LEU A 74 -11.75 -3.12 18.25
C LEU A 74 -11.91 -3.90 19.55
N SER A 75 -12.94 -3.57 20.31
CA SER A 75 -13.49 -4.51 21.29
C SER A 75 -14.17 -5.65 20.52
N TYR A 76 -13.73 -6.89 20.73
CA TYR A 76 -14.52 -8.04 20.33
C TYR A 76 -15.87 -7.98 21.05
N GLN A 77 -16.98 -8.00 20.31
CA GLN A 77 -18.23 -8.50 20.87
C GLN A 77 -18.02 -10.00 21.06
N GLU A 78 -18.15 -10.47 22.30
CA GLU A 78 -18.23 -11.90 22.57
C GLU A 78 -19.44 -12.41 21.77
N ASP A 79 -19.20 -13.30 20.80
CA ASP A 79 -20.28 -14.01 20.12
C ASP A 79 -21.10 -14.70 21.23
N GLU A 80 -22.35 -14.28 21.43
CA GLU A 80 -23.20 -14.69 22.57
C GLU A 80 -23.54 -16.20 22.57
N ASP A 81 -23.12 -16.94 21.54
CA ASP A 81 -23.40 -18.35 21.40
C ASP A 81 -22.29 -19.23 22.03
N GLY A 82 -22.44 -19.46 23.34
CA GLY A 82 -22.12 -20.78 23.89
C GLY A 82 -21.09 -20.83 25.02
N GLY A 83 -21.47 -20.38 26.21
CA GLY A 83 -21.40 -21.15 27.48
C GLY A 83 -20.08 -21.80 27.95
N GLY A 84 -18.94 -21.55 27.31
CA GLY A 84 -17.66 -22.15 27.65
C GLY A 84 -16.80 -21.18 28.46
N ARG A 85 -16.61 -21.45 29.76
CA ARG A 85 -15.59 -20.81 30.61
C ARG A 85 -14.20 -21.02 30.01
N SER A 86 -13.78 -20.14 29.12
CA SER A 86 -12.38 -20.00 28.73
C SER A 86 -11.81 -18.79 29.46
N GLU A 87 -10.92 -19.02 30.43
CA GLU A 87 -10.01 -18.01 31.01
C GLU A 87 -8.92 -17.59 29.99
N GLY A 88 -9.30 -17.47 28.72
CA GLY A 88 -8.42 -17.06 27.64
C GLY A 88 -8.47 -15.54 27.50
N GLY A 89 -7.35 -14.88 27.81
CA GLY A 89 -7.22 -13.42 27.74
C GLY A 89 -7.83 -12.83 26.47
N ARG A 90 -8.64 -11.79 26.64
CA ARG A 90 -9.24 -11.02 25.56
C ARG A 90 -8.13 -10.38 24.72
N ASN A 91 -7.80 -11.01 23.59
CA ASN A 91 -6.88 -10.43 22.61
C ASN A 91 -7.58 -9.26 21.91
N GLN A 92 -7.42 -8.06 22.48
CA GLN A 92 -7.88 -6.83 21.85
C GLN A 92 -7.09 -6.61 20.56
N ARG A 93 -7.80 -6.62 19.42
CA ARG A 93 -7.18 -6.35 18.13
C ARG A 93 -7.20 -4.85 17.88
N VAL A 94 -6.04 -4.27 17.65
CA VAL A 94 -5.93 -2.88 17.25
C VAL A 94 -5.79 -2.81 15.74
N LYS A 95 -6.63 -1.97 15.16
CA LYS A 95 -6.57 -1.59 13.77
C LYS A 95 -5.95 -0.21 13.66
N VAL A 96 -5.10 -0.05 12.66
CA VAL A 96 -4.57 1.26 12.27
C VAL A 96 -5.24 1.62 10.97
N ILE A 97 -5.87 2.79 10.94
CA ILE A 97 -6.47 3.35 9.73
C ILE A 97 -5.56 4.48 9.27
N ALA A 98 -5.10 4.40 8.04
CA ALA A 98 -4.38 5.45 7.36
C ALA A 98 -5.31 6.10 6.34
N GLU A 99 -5.63 7.37 6.55
CA GLU A 99 -6.33 8.20 5.58
C GLU A 99 -5.29 8.92 4.73
N VAL A 100 -5.29 8.65 3.43
CA VAL A 100 -4.39 9.21 2.43
C VAL A 100 -5.21 10.12 1.53
N ASN A 101 -4.89 11.41 1.56
CA ASN A 101 -5.53 12.41 0.72
C ASN A 101 -4.51 12.93 -0.29
N GLY A 102 -4.96 13.29 -1.49
CA GLY A 102 -4.09 13.80 -2.53
C GLY A 102 -4.83 14.38 -3.72
N THR A 103 -4.06 14.74 -4.74
CA THR A 103 -4.53 15.29 -6.00
C THR A 103 -3.96 14.56 -7.20
N VAL A 104 -4.68 14.59 -8.31
CA VAL A 104 -4.21 14.17 -9.63
C VAL A 104 -4.25 15.40 -10.53
N ALA A 105 -3.11 15.76 -11.11
CA ALA A 105 -2.96 17.03 -11.82
C ALA A 105 -3.91 17.15 -13.01
N GLU A 106 -3.99 16.11 -13.83
CA GLU A 106 -4.88 16.05 -15.00
C GLU A 106 -5.26 14.60 -15.27
N LEU A 107 -6.54 14.35 -15.50
CA LEU A 107 -7.05 13.05 -15.93
C LEU A 107 -7.66 13.19 -17.31
N ASN A 108 -7.19 12.39 -18.26
CA ASN A 108 -7.74 12.34 -19.61
C ASN A 108 -8.37 10.97 -19.85
N LEU A 109 -9.57 10.97 -20.43
CA LEU A 109 -10.35 9.77 -20.67
C LEU A 109 -10.39 9.45 -22.17
N SER A 110 -10.22 8.17 -22.51
CA SER A 110 -10.61 7.66 -23.82
C SER A 110 -12.09 7.28 -23.81
N LEU A 111 -12.91 8.04 -24.51
CA LEU A 111 -14.35 7.83 -24.58
C LEU A 111 -14.84 7.77 -26.02
N ARG A 112 -15.65 6.75 -26.28
CA ARG A 112 -16.42 6.59 -27.52
C ARG A 112 -17.89 6.79 -27.24
N ILE A 113 -18.52 7.68 -28.00
CA ILE A 113 -19.96 7.89 -28.03
C ILE A 113 -20.47 7.45 -29.40
N GLY A 114 -21.41 6.51 -29.40
CA GLY A 114 -22.12 6.05 -30.58
C GLY A 114 -23.58 6.48 -30.59
N GLN A 115 -24.15 6.69 -31.78
CA GLN A 115 -25.58 6.97 -31.99
C GLN A 115 -26.29 5.69 -32.45
N CYS A 116 -27.40 5.35 -31.78
CA CYS A 116 -28.14 4.10 -32.01
C CYS A 116 -29.48 4.32 -32.75
N LEU A 117 -29.70 5.54 -33.27
CA LEU A 117 -30.98 6.03 -33.79
C LEU A 117 -31.38 5.53 -35.18
N PHE A 118 -30.48 4.90 -35.93
CA PHE A 118 -30.78 4.48 -37.30
C PHE A 118 -31.40 3.08 -37.33
N PRO A 119 -32.33 2.78 -38.25
CA PRO A 119 -32.89 1.43 -38.38
C PRO A 119 -31.80 0.37 -38.62
N ASN A 120 -30.66 0.76 -39.19
CA ASN A 120 -29.50 -0.10 -39.42
C ASN A 120 -28.75 -0.49 -38.14
N SER A 121 -28.85 0.31 -37.06
CA SER A 121 -28.24 -0.02 -35.76
C SER A 121 -29.08 -0.97 -34.91
N TRP A 122 -30.31 -1.32 -35.33
CA TRP A 122 -31.12 -2.32 -34.62
C TRP A 122 -30.59 -3.74 -34.83
N TRP A 123 -29.99 -4.03 -35.99
CA TRP A 123 -29.35 -5.32 -36.28
C TRP A 123 -27.84 -5.33 -36.03
N SER A 124 -27.23 -4.16 -35.85
CA SER A 124 -25.81 -4.06 -35.53
C SER A 124 -25.58 -4.25 -34.02
N PRO A 125 -24.61 -5.08 -33.62
CA PRO A 125 -24.22 -5.18 -32.22
C PRO A 125 -23.63 -3.87 -31.68
N ALA A 126 -23.18 -2.95 -32.54
CA ALA A 126 -22.55 -1.68 -32.17
C ALA A 126 -23.27 -0.47 -32.78
N CYS A 127 -23.34 0.64 -32.03
CA CYS A 127 -23.87 1.91 -32.53
C CYS A 127 -22.84 2.64 -33.41
N ASP A 128 -23.30 3.46 -34.36
CA ASP A 128 -22.42 4.21 -35.25
C ASP A 128 -21.63 5.24 -34.44
N THR A 129 -20.32 5.30 -34.60
CA THR A 129 -19.48 6.23 -33.83
C THR A 129 -19.84 7.68 -34.19
N LEU A 130 -20.32 8.43 -33.20
CA LEU A 130 -20.59 9.87 -33.30
C LEU A 130 -19.36 10.67 -32.87
N TRP A 131 -18.67 10.20 -31.84
CA TRP A 131 -17.51 10.86 -31.26
C TRP A 131 -16.58 9.84 -30.61
N ASP A 132 -15.28 10.02 -30.80
CA ASP A 132 -14.26 9.11 -30.26
C ASP A 132 -12.94 9.86 -30.10
N ASN A 133 -12.51 10.08 -28.87
CA ASN A 133 -11.23 10.75 -28.59
C ASN A 133 -10.59 10.27 -27.29
N THR A 134 -9.34 10.70 -27.07
CA THR A 134 -8.50 10.38 -25.90
C THR A 134 -8.37 11.53 -24.90
N THR A 135 -8.94 12.68 -25.21
CA THR A 135 -8.83 13.92 -24.42
C THR A 135 -10.15 14.31 -23.77
N SER A 136 -11.05 13.34 -23.57
CA SER A 136 -12.33 13.60 -22.93
C SER A 136 -12.17 13.84 -21.44
N CYS A 137 -13.06 14.67 -20.90
CA CYS A 137 -13.38 14.75 -19.46
C CYS A 137 -12.26 15.17 -18.50
N CYS A 138 -12.78 15.52 -17.33
CA CYS A 138 -12.29 15.23 -15.98
C CYS A 138 -11.50 16.37 -15.36
N GLY A 139 -11.06 17.34 -16.17
CA GLY A 139 -10.53 18.59 -15.66
C GLY A 139 -9.17 18.42 -14.97
N ARG A 140 -8.84 19.39 -14.12
CA ARG A 140 -7.54 19.49 -13.46
C ARG A 140 -7.70 19.50 -11.96
N ASN A 141 -6.65 19.08 -11.26
CA ASN A 141 -6.57 19.06 -9.80
C ASN A 141 -7.70 18.23 -9.17
N ILE A 142 -7.82 16.99 -9.63
CA ILE A 142 -8.80 16.03 -9.14
C ILE A 142 -8.36 15.54 -7.77
N THR A 143 -9.14 15.83 -6.72
CA THR A 143 -8.81 15.33 -5.38
C THR A 143 -9.27 13.89 -5.22
N PHE A 144 -8.52 13.13 -4.44
CA PHE A 144 -8.89 11.78 -3.99
C PHE A 144 -8.65 11.62 -2.48
N SER A 145 -9.37 10.66 -1.90
CA SER A 145 -9.20 10.22 -0.51
C SER A 145 -9.26 8.70 -0.46
N SER A 146 -8.33 8.08 0.27
CA SER A 146 -8.28 6.64 0.45
C SER A 146 -8.10 6.27 1.92
N GLN A 147 -8.84 5.27 2.38
CA GLN A 147 -8.65 4.68 3.69
C GLN A 147 -7.99 3.32 3.55
N ILE A 148 -6.83 3.18 4.16
CA ILE A 148 -6.06 1.93 4.23
C ILE A 148 -6.09 1.44 5.67
N GLN A 149 -6.62 0.26 5.87
CA GLN A 149 -6.66 -0.40 7.16
C GLN A 149 -5.51 -1.41 7.27
N ALA A 150 -4.84 -1.43 8.42
CA ALA A 150 -3.87 -2.44 8.79
C ALA A 150 -4.23 -3.07 10.13
N VAL A 151 -3.91 -4.34 10.29
CA VAL A 151 -4.07 -5.10 11.53
C VAL A 151 -2.72 -5.20 12.22
N CYS A 152 -2.69 -4.82 13.49
CA CYS A 152 -1.53 -5.03 14.33
C CYS A 152 -1.33 -6.52 14.66
N THR A 153 -0.09 -6.98 14.57
CA THR A 153 0.31 -8.34 14.92
C THR A 153 1.62 -8.34 15.70
N ASP A 154 1.75 -9.27 16.65
CA ASP A 154 2.99 -9.52 17.40
C ASP A 154 4.00 -10.34 16.59
N GLN A 155 3.55 -10.96 15.50
CA GLN A 155 4.39 -11.79 14.64
C GLN A 155 4.99 -10.94 13.53
N LEU A 156 6.29 -11.15 13.29
CA LEU A 156 6.93 -10.62 12.09
C LEU A 156 6.18 -11.13 10.85
N PRO A 157 5.79 -10.25 9.91
CA PRO A 157 5.29 -10.73 8.63
C PRO A 157 6.34 -11.60 7.96
N ALA A 158 5.90 -12.69 7.30
CA ALA A 158 6.76 -13.77 6.82
C ALA A 158 7.94 -13.29 5.94
N GLY A 159 7.79 -12.16 5.23
CA GLY A 159 8.82 -11.52 4.41
C GLY A 159 10.05 -11.05 5.18
N GLY A 160 9.92 -10.59 6.43
CA GLY A 160 11.06 -10.09 7.20
C GLY A 160 11.98 -11.18 7.78
N SER A 161 11.58 -12.46 7.70
CA SER A 161 12.38 -13.58 8.22
C SER A 161 13.63 -13.89 7.39
N LEU A 162 13.60 -13.59 6.08
CA LEU A 162 14.74 -13.76 5.17
C LEU A 162 15.89 -12.80 5.51
N TYR A 163 15.56 -11.55 5.85
CA TYR A 163 16.52 -10.51 6.22
C TYR A 163 17.35 -10.87 7.47
N ARG A 164 16.70 -11.45 8.50
CA ARG A 164 17.39 -11.81 9.75
C ARG A 164 18.31 -13.02 9.61
N ARG A 165 18.05 -13.91 8.65
CA ARG A 165 18.93 -15.06 8.36
C ARG A 165 20.19 -14.63 7.61
N LYS A 166 20.10 -13.72 6.64
CA LYS A 166 21.28 -13.21 5.91
C LYS A 166 22.23 -12.42 6.83
N LYS A 167 21.72 -11.47 7.62
CA LYS A 167 22.55 -10.69 8.56
C LYS A 167 23.29 -11.55 9.59
N LYS A 168 22.62 -12.57 10.14
CA LYS A 168 23.26 -13.54 11.06
C LYS A 168 24.33 -14.40 10.37
N GLN A 169 24.19 -14.70 9.08
CA GLN A 169 25.21 -15.45 8.36
C GLN A 169 26.43 -14.59 8.01
N GLN A 170 26.24 -13.30 7.77
CA GLN A 170 27.32 -12.35 7.49
C GLN A 170 28.14 -12.02 8.75
N GLU A 171 27.47 -11.72 9.88
CA GLU A 171 28.14 -11.50 11.18
C GLU A 171 28.98 -12.72 11.63
N VAL A 172 28.53 -13.95 11.33
CA VAL A 172 29.27 -15.19 11.63
C VAL A 172 30.46 -15.40 10.68
N ARG A 173 30.38 -14.88 9.44
CA ARG A 173 31.47 -15.01 8.46
C ARG A 173 32.59 -14.01 8.75
N GLU A 174 32.25 -12.78 9.13
CA GLU A 174 33.21 -11.75 9.52
C GLU A 174 33.97 -12.17 10.80
N SER A 175 33.27 -12.70 11.82
CA SER A 175 33.95 -13.17 13.05
C SER A 175 34.91 -14.35 12.81
N ASN A 176 34.64 -15.19 11.82
CA ASN A 176 35.50 -16.32 11.48
C ASN A 176 36.71 -15.92 10.62
N THR A 177 36.66 -14.77 9.95
CA THR A 177 37.77 -14.28 9.12
C THR A 177 38.82 -13.56 9.97
N GLU A 178 38.43 -12.99 11.11
CA GLU A 178 39.32 -12.30 12.04
C GLU A 178 40.14 -13.24 12.95
N LYS A 179 39.63 -14.45 13.25
CA LYS A 179 40.33 -15.45 14.08
C LYS A 179 41.35 -16.33 13.33
N ALA A 180 41.58 -16.11 12.04
CA ALA A 180 42.45 -16.97 11.22
C ALA A 180 43.92 -16.51 11.09
N GLY A 181 44.35 -15.53 11.91
CA GLY A 181 45.57 -14.77 11.64
C GLY A 181 46.58 -14.62 12.77
N THR A 182 46.73 -15.56 13.70
CA THR A 182 47.92 -15.60 14.59
C THR A 182 47.98 -16.95 15.29
N ALA A 183 48.86 -17.83 14.81
CA ALA A 183 49.25 -19.04 15.50
C ALA A 183 50.77 -19.12 15.46
N GLU A 184 51.41 -18.65 16.52
CA GLU A 184 52.65 -19.18 17.08
C GLU A 184 52.94 -18.43 18.39
N ASP A 185 53.16 -19.21 19.45
CA ASP A 185 53.60 -18.83 20.80
C ASP A 185 52.66 -18.02 21.69
N GLU A 186 51.77 -18.73 22.42
CA GLU A 186 51.39 -18.42 23.81
C GLU A 186 50.39 -19.48 24.33
N GLU A 187 50.89 -20.40 25.17
CA GLU A 187 50.09 -21.48 25.78
C GLU A 187 49.70 -21.18 27.25
N ASP A 188 50.14 -20.07 27.84
CA ASP A 188 49.87 -19.76 29.27
C ASP A 188 48.95 -18.54 29.53
N GLU A 189 48.58 -17.72 28.53
CA GLU A 189 47.58 -16.64 28.68
C GLU A 189 46.15 -17.05 28.29
N ARG A 190 45.99 -18.24 27.69
CA ARG A 190 44.74 -18.71 27.08
C ARG A 190 43.60 -18.95 28.08
N ASP A 191 43.92 -19.28 29.32
CA ASP A 191 42.94 -19.55 30.38
C ASP A 191 42.30 -18.28 30.98
N HIS A 192 42.96 -17.11 30.81
CA HIS A 192 42.44 -15.84 31.33
C HIS A 192 41.52 -15.14 30.33
N GLU A 193 41.84 -15.25 29.03
CA GLU A 193 41.03 -14.71 27.93
C GLU A 193 39.69 -15.45 27.76
N GLU A 194 39.68 -16.78 27.87
CA GLU A 194 38.42 -17.56 27.78
C GLU A 194 37.41 -17.18 28.86
N LYS A 195 37.88 -16.85 30.08
CA LYS A 195 37.00 -16.41 31.17
C LYS A 195 36.43 -15.02 30.94
N GLU A 196 37.18 -14.12 30.32
CA GLU A 196 36.72 -12.76 30.02
C GLU A 196 35.72 -12.75 28.86
N GLU A 197 35.95 -13.53 27.80
CA GLU A 197 34.97 -13.75 26.72
C GLU A 197 33.66 -14.39 27.26
N GLU A 198 33.74 -15.38 28.15
CA GLU A 198 32.55 -16.03 28.72
C GLU A 198 31.73 -15.06 29.61
N GLU A 199 32.39 -14.13 30.31
CA GLU A 199 31.72 -13.13 31.14
C GLU A 199 31.06 -12.00 30.32
N GLU A 200 31.72 -11.55 29.24
CA GLU A 200 31.16 -10.63 28.23
C GLU A 200 29.94 -11.23 27.51
N LEU A 201 30.00 -12.52 27.15
CA LEU A 201 28.87 -13.28 26.58
C LEU A 201 27.70 -13.36 27.58
N LYS A 202 27.97 -13.64 28.86
CA LYS A 202 26.93 -13.67 29.90
C LYS A 202 26.34 -12.28 30.17
N LYS A 203 27.12 -11.21 30.10
CA LYS A 203 26.65 -9.81 30.23
C LYS A 203 25.79 -9.40 29.04
N THR A 204 26.18 -9.74 27.81
CA THR A 204 25.39 -9.46 26.60
C THR A 204 24.12 -10.32 26.53
N GLU A 205 24.15 -11.58 26.96
CA GLU A 205 22.95 -12.41 27.10
C GLU A 205 21.99 -11.86 28.16
N LYS A 206 22.47 -11.42 29.34
CA LYS A 206 21.63 -10.76 30.35
C LYS A 206 21.04 -9.43 29.85
N LYS A 207 21.79 -8.63 29.08
CA LYS A 207 21.29 -7.42 28.41
C LYS A 207 20.22 -7.75 27.35
N LYS A 208 20.42 -8.82 26.56
CA LYS A 208 19.42 -9.36 25.61
C LYS A 208 18.19 -9.90 26.32
N LYS A 209 18.34 -10.58 27.48
CA LYS A 209 17.24 -11.13 28.28
C LYS A 209 16.43 -10.02 28.97
N LYS A 210 17.07 -8.93 29.40
CA LYS A 210 16.38 -7.74 29.95
C LYS A 210 15.61 -6.94 28.88
N ARG A 211 15.99 -7.06 27.60
CA ARG A 211 15.23 -6.52 26.45
C ARG A 211 14.12 -7.44 25.93
N ARG A 212 13.90 -8.64 26.51
CA ARG A 212 12.85 -9.58 26.09
C ARG A 212 11.41 -9.17 26.44
N GLY A 213 11.19 -8.01 27.06
CA GLY A 213 9.85 -7.52 27.37
C GLY A 213 9.20 -6.66 26.27
N MET A 214 9.87 -6.46 25.14
CA MET A 214 9.41 -5.55 24.11
C MET A 214 8.98 -6.34 22.89
N ILE A 215 7.68 -6.57 22.76
CA ILE A 215 7.08 -7.23 21.60
C ILE A 215 6.99 -6.16 20.51
N PRO A 216 7.81 -6.24 19.44
CA PRO A 216 7.65 -5.33 18.32
C PRO A 216 6.31 -5.66 17.66
N ASN A 217 5.42 -4.69 17.59
CA ASN A 217 4.18 -4.84 16.85
C ASN A 217 4.44 -4.47 15.39
N TYR A 218 3.92 -5.29 14.48
CA TYR A 218 3.99 -5.09 13.05
C TYR A 218 2.59 -4.79 12.50
N LEU A 219 2.54 -3.99 11.46
CA LEU A 219 1.37 -3.85 10.60
C LEU A 219 1.34 -5.03 9.62
N SER A 220 0.17 -5.63 9.50
CA SER A 220 -0.15 -6.73 8.59
C SER A 220 -1.53 -6.54 7.98
N ASN A 221 -1.84 -7.30 6.93
CA ASN A 221 -3.16 -7.32 6.30
C ASN A 221 -3.64 -5.93 5.87
N LEU A 222 -2.76 -5.20 5.17
CA LEU A 222 -3.11 -3.92 4.57
C LEU A 222 -4.25 -4.09 3.57
N ASN A 223 -5.30 -3.30 3.75
CA ASN A 223 -6.52 -3.39 2.94
C ASN A 223 -7.08 -1.99 2.69
N VAL A 224 -7.38 -1.66 1.43
CA VAL A 224 -8.09 -0.43 1.06
C VAL A 224 -9.56 -0.61 1.40
N THR A 225 -10.03 0.04 2.47
CA THR A 225 -11.42 -0.04 2.90
C THR A 225 -12.30 0.91 2.12
N ASP A 226 -11.81 2.12 1.86
CA ASP A 226 -12.53 3.15 1.11
C ASP A 226 -11.62 3.85 0.11
N PHE A 227 -12.19 4.30 -1.00
CA PHE A 227 -11.51 5.11 -2.00
C PHE A 227 -12.53 6.02 -2.66
N ARG A 228 -12.26 7.32 -2.65
CA ARG A 228 -13.12 8.37 -3.16
C ARG A 228 -12.34 9.28 -4.09
N ILE A 229 -12.97 9.71 -5.18
CA ILE A 229 -12.41 10.70 -6.10
C ILE A 229 -13.44 11.80 -6.37
N SER A 230 -12.97 12.99 -6.73
CA SER A 230 -13.87 14.05 -7.19
C SER A 230 -14.75 13.56 -8.35
N PRO A 231 -16.01 14.00 -8.45
CA PRO A 231 -16.93 13.53 -9.48
C PRO A 231 -16.36 13.68 -10.89
N LEU A 232 -16.37 12.58 -11.64
CA LEU A 232 -15.93 12.48 -13.02
C LEU A 232 -17.16 12.43 -13.93
N THR A 233 -17.71 13.61 -14.23
CA THR A 233 -18.86 13.77 -15.11
C THR A 233 -18.43 14.11 -16.53
N ILE A 234 -18.99 13.39 -17.49
CA ILE A 234 -18.81 13.67 -18.91
C ILE A 234 -19.94 14.61 -19.32
N ASN A 235 -19.60 15.86 -19.61
CA ASN A 235 -20.54 16.86 -20.09
C ASN A 235 -20.28 17.10 -21.58
N GLU A 236 -21.27 16.80 -22.42
CA GLU A 236 -21.18 17.06 -23.85
C GLU A 236 -22.23 18.09 -24.28
N SER A 237 -21.86 18.86 -25.30
CA SER A 237 -22.75 19.81 -25.93
C SER A 237 -23.55 19.08 -27.02
N VAL A 238 -24.83 18.82 -26.76
CA VAL A 238 -25.72 18.26 -27.78
C VAL A 238 -26.15 19.41 -28.70
N VAL A 239 -25.61 19.41 -29.93
CA VAL A 239 -25.99 20.33 -31.03
C VAL A 239 -25.76 21.81 -30.67
N GLY A 240 -24.82 22.12 -29.78
CA GLY A 240 -24.46 23.51 -29.44
C GLY A 240 -25.51 24.28 -28.62
N LEU A 241 -26.61 23.64 -28.21
CA LEU A 241 -27.74 24.31 -27.54
C LEU A 241 -27.79 24.06 -26.03
N PHE A 242 -27.42 22.87 -25.57
CA PHE A 242 -27.46 22.52 -24.15
C PHE A 242 -26.31 21.58 -23.78
N ASN A 243 -25.71 21.81 -22.60
CA ASN A 243 -24.76 20.87 -22.01
C ASN A 243 -25.55 19.81 -21.26
N VAL A 244 -25.37 18.55 -21.63
CA VAL A 244 -26.00 17.41 -20.97
C VAL A 244 -24.91 16.54 -20.38
N THR A 245 -25.09 16.14 -19.12
CA THR A 245 -24.25 15.11 -18.51
C THR A 245 -24.60 13.78 -19.18
N VAL A 246 -23.68 13.28 -20.00
CA VAL A 246 -23.86 12.04 -20.76
C VAL A 246 -23.65 10.83 -19.86
N ALA A 247 -22.67 10.90 -18.97
CA ALA A 247 -22.36 9.82 -18.04
C ALA A 247 -21.63 10.34 -16.81
N ASP A 248 -21.85 9.66 -15.70
CA ASP A 248 -21.04 9.74 -14.48
C ASP A 248 -20.24 8.44 -14.38
N ILE A 249 -18.91 8.54 -14.48
CA ILE A 249 -17.99 7.40 -14.45
C ILE A 249 -17.26 7.27 -13.11
N THR A 250 -17.61 8.10 -12.12
CA THR A 250 -16.89 8.22 -10.85
C THR A 250 -16.73 6.87 -10.17
N SER A 251 -17.83 6.15 -9.98
CA SER A 251 -17.83 4.85 -9.26
C SER A 251 -17.02 3.77 -9.98
N SER A 252 -17.06 3.75 -11.32
CA SER A 252 -16.24 2.83 -12.13
C SER A 252 -14.75 3.09 -11.97
N VAL A 253 -14.35 4.37 -12.01
CA VAL A 253 -12.94 4.77 -11.83
C VAL A 253 -12.49 4.53 -10.39
N GLU A 254 -13.31 4.85 -9.39
CA GLU A 254 -13.05 4.54 -7.98
C GLU A 254 -12.80 3.04 -7.77
N ALA A 255 -13.66 2.18 -8.34
CA ALA A 255 -13.52 0.74 -8.21
C ALA A 255 -12.20 0.24 -8.80
N ARG A 256 -11.81 0.74 -9.98
CA ARG A 256 -10.58 0.30 -10.66
C ARG A 256 -9.33 0.83 -9.98
N LEU A 257 -9.34 2.08 -9.50
CA LEU A 257 -8.26 2.64 -8.69
C LEU A 257 -8.11 1.92 -7.36
N LYS A 258 -9.23 1.63 -6.67
CA LYS A 258 -9.24 0.86 -5.42
C LYS A 258 -8.66 -0.53 -5.59
N GLU A 259 -9.11 -1.26 -6.61
CA GLU A 259 -8.55 -2.58 -6.94
C GLU A 259 -7.05 -2.47 -7.22
N HIS A 260 -6.65 -1.47 -8.00
CA HIS A 260 -5.26 -1.28 -8.31
C HIS A 260 -4.42 -0.99 -7.06
N MET A 261 -4.84 -0.06 -6.21
CA MET A 261 -4.23 0.22 -4.91
C MET A 261 -4.15 -1.03 -4.04
N GLN A 262 -5.21 -1.82 -3.96
CA GLN A 262 -5.22 -3.07 -3.21
C GLN A 262 -4.15 -4.04 -3.72
N THR A 263 -3.97 -4.15 -5.04
CA THR A 263 -2.91 -5.01 -5.59
C THR A 263 -1.50 -4.57 -5.22
N PHE A 264 -1.26 -3.29 -4.91
CA PHE A 264 0.06 -2.83 -4.42
C PHE A 264 0.31 -3.12 -2.95
N LEU A 265 -0.75 -3.24 -2.16
CA LEU A 265 -0.63 -3.50 -0.73
C LEU A 265 -0.38 -4.97 -0.43
N LEU A 266 -0.47 -5.85 -1.42
CA LEU A 266 -0.14 -7.26 -1.25
C LEU A 266 1.36 -7.45 -1.03
N PRO A 267 1.78 -8.32 -0.11
CA PRO A 267 3.19 -8.50 0.24
C PRO A 267 4.05 -9.08 -0.90
N GLU A 268 3.42 -9.77 -1.86
CA GLU A 268 4.09 -10.44 -2.97
C GLU A 268 4.26 -9.55 -4.21
N THR A 269 3.64 -8.38 -4.23
CA THR A 269 3.58 -7.53 -5.42
C THR A 269 4.49 -6.32 -5.26
N ARG A 270 5.20 -6.01 -6.37
CA ARG A 270 5.92 -4.75 -6.61
C ARG A 270 6.79 -4.30 -5.45
N LEU A 271 7.98 -4.88 -5.44
CA LEU A 271 9.00 -4.55 -4.48
C LEU A 271 9.62 -3.19 -4.79
N ILE A 272 9.69 -2.33 -3.79
CA ILE A 272 10.32 -1.01 -3.81
C ILE A 272 11.81 -1.21 -3.56
N PRO A 273 12.70 -0.75 -4.47
CA PRO A 273 14.12 -0.71 -4.18
C PRO A 273 14.36 0.28 -3.04
N TRP A 274 15.03 -0.18 -1.99
CA TRP A 274 15.25 0.54 -0.75
C TRP A 274 16.73 0.48 -0.37
N ASN A 275 17.40 1.64 -0.44
CA ASN A 275 18.83 1.86 -0.23
C ASN A 275 19.77 1.18 -1.25
N GLU A 276 20.68 1.98 -1.82
CA GLU A 276 21.83 1.53 -2.64
C GLU A 276 23.11 1.34 -1.80
N GLU A 277 23.03 1.42 -0.47
CA GLU A 277 24.24 1.60 0.35
C GLU A 277 25.00 0.28 0.60
N ASP A 278 26.20 0.28 0.00
CA ASP A 278 27.48 -0.34 0.34
C ASP A 278 27.85 -1.73 -0.18
N GLU A 279 26.93 -2.60 -0.63
CA GLU A 279 27.33 -3.95 -1.12
C GLU A 279 26.61 -4.46 -2.39
N GLY A 280 25.98 -3.58 -3.17
CA GLY A 280 25.57 -3.89 -4.56
C GLY A 280 24.34 -4.80 -4.74
N GLU A 281 23.66 -5.23 -3.67
CA GLU A 281 22.33 -5.86 -3.76
C GLU A 281 21.23 -4.83 -3.39
N GLU A 282 20.43 -4.39 -4.35
CA GLU A 282 19.25 -3.56 -4.10
C GLU A 282 18.26 -4.32 -3.20
N GLU A 283 17.99 -3.80 -2.00
CA GLU A 283 17.00 -4.41 -1.12
C GLU A 283 15.60 -4.08 -1.62
N LEU A 284 14.84 -5.12 -1.96
CA LEU A 284 13.50 -5.02 -2.51
C LEU A 284 12.47 -5.21 -1.39
N LEU A 285 11.74 -4.15 -1.02
CA LEU A 285 10.76 -4.16 0.08
C LEU A 285 9.31 -4.08 -0.43
N SER A 286 8.40 -4.86 0.16
CA SER A 286 6.97 -4.60 -0.01
C SER A 286 6.57 -3.28 0.66
N ILE A 287 5.43 -2.68 0.28
CA ILE A 287 4.90 -1.50 0.97
C ILE A 287 4.71 -1.77 2.46
N GLN A 288 4.26 -2.98 2.82
CA GLN A 288 4.09 -3.39 4.20
C GLN A 288 5.41 -3.39 4.97
N ASP A 289 6.46 -3.97 4.38
CA ASP A 289 7.77 -4.05 5.01
C ASP A 289 8.41 -2.67 5.14
N LEU A 290 8.26 -1.84 4.11
CA LEU A 290 8.69 -0.44 4.15
C LEU A 290 8.01 0.32 5.29
N LEU A 291 6.68 0.22 5.42
CA LEU A 291 5.95 0.87 6.52
C LEU A 291 6.42 0.38 7.88
N ASN A 292 6.56 -0.93 8.06
CA ASN A 292 7.07 -1.52 9.30
C ASN A 292 8.49 -1.05 9.63
N ARG A 293 9.36 -0.92 8.62
CA ARG A 293 10.73 -0.40 8.77
C ARG A 293 10.72 1.07 9.18
N LEU A 294 9.92 1.91 8.51
CA LEU A 294 9.78 3.32 8.86
C LEU A 294 9.25 3.49 10.29
N ILE A 295 8.29 2.67 10.71
CA ILE A 295 7.78 2.66 12.08
C ILE A 295 8.89 2.28 13.06
N ALA A 296 9.65 1.22 12.79
CA ALA A 296 10.74 0.77 13.66
C ALA A 296 11.84 1.83 13.83
N VAL A 297 12.16 2.59 12.77
CA VAL A 297 13.15 3.68 12.82
C VAL A 297 12.63 4.88 13.63
N ASN A 298 11.36 5.23 13.48
CA ASN A 298 10.80 6.45 14.09
C ASN A 298 10.20 6.25 15.48
N ALA A 299 9.88 5.02 15.86
CA ALA A 299 9.42 4.63 17.17
C ALA A 299 10.32 3.51 17.70
N PRO A 300 11.57 3.83 18.09
CA PRO A 300 12.52 2.82 18.60
C PRO A 300 12.01 2.16 19.88
N ASP A 301 11.19 2.89 20.65
CA ASP A 301 10.43 2.37 21.79
C ASP A 301 9.16 1.59 21.40
N GLY A 302 9.08 1.19 20.13
CA GLY A 302 8.01 0.39 19.56
C GLY A 302 6.73 1.20 19.33
N PHE A 303 6.11 0.99 18.17
CA PHE A 303 4.70 1.33 18.01
C PHE A 303 3.88 0.33 18.85
N ARG A 304 3.23 0.81 19.90
CA ARG A 304 2.44 -0.05 20.79
C ARG A 304 1.05 -0.24 20.22
N CYS A 305 0.83 -1.42 19.65
CA CYS A 305 -0.49 -1.82 19.20
C CYS A 305 -1.42 -2.20 20.34
N ILE A 306 -0.95 -2.38 21.57
CA ILE A 306 -1.81 -2.68 22.73
C ILE A 306 -2.16 -1.38 23.46
N SER A 307 -3.44 -1.15 23.79
CA SER A 307 -3.79 -0.10 24.75
C SER A 307 -3.76 -0.76 26.11
N ASN A 308 -2.83 -0.36 26.98
CA ASN A 308 -2.91 -0.74 28.38
C ASN A 308 -4.14 -0.04 28.97
N SER A 309 -5.32 -0.64 28.86
CA SER A 309 -6.54 -0.13 29.48
C SER A 309 -6.56 -0.32 31.00
N THR A 310 -5.43 -0.69 31.60
CA THR A 310 -5.28 -0.98 33.04
C THR A 310 -4.87 0.22 33.88
N GLU A 311 -4.76 1.44 33.33
CA GLU A 311 -4.17 2.59 34.04
C GLU A 311 -5.15 3.71 34.42
N SER A 312 -6.48 3.49 34.47
CA SER A 312 -7.44 4.54 34.85
C SER A 312 -8.37 4.23 36.04
N SER A 313 -7.94 3.42 37.01
CA SER A 313 -8.78 3.14 38.19
C SER A 313 -8.04 3.18 39.52
N TYR A 314 -7.19 4.18 39.80
CA TYR A 314 -6.81 4.53 41.18
C TYR A 314 -6.28 5.96 41.27
N SER A 315 -7.18 6.93 41.52
CA SER A 315 -6.83 8.23 42.13
C SER A 315 -8.12 9.03 42.38
N SER A 316 -8.83 8.68 43.45
CA SER A 316 -9.73 9.58 44.19
C SER A 316 -10.06 8.90 45.51
N SER A 317 -9.31 9.23 46.55
CA SER A 317 -9.65 9.05 47.96
C SER A 317 -9.35 10.36 48.65
#